data_AF-A0A2V8H8S1-F1
#
_entry.id   AF-A0A2V8H8S1-F1
#
_cell.length_a   1.000
_cell.length_b   1.000
_cell.length_c   1.000
_cell.angle_alpha   90.00
_cell.angle_beta   90.00
_cell.angle_gamma   90.00
#
_symmetry.space_group_name_H-M   'P 1'
#
loop_
_entity.id
_entity.type
_entity.pdbx_description
1 polymer ?
#
loop_
_entity_poly.entity_id
_entity_poly.type
_entity_poly.pdbx_seq_one_letter_code
_entity_poly.pdbx_strand_id
1 'polypeptide(L)'
;MDRWRVHKFGGSSVADAACIQRVADIIDNDKGKRLGVVLSACRGVTDALLALITQAERQQPVDDAVLALRERHVEIARALIPGTSADAYTEVLDRDCQDISGIL
;
A
#
# COMPACT_ATOMS: atom_id res chain seq x y z
N MET A 1 -25.96 10.74 19.66
CA MET A 1 -24.67 11.01 18.99
C MET A 1 -24.48 9.98 17.91
N ASP A 2 -24.13 10.37 16.68
CA ASP A 2 -23.82 9.41 15.63
C ASP A 2 -22.56 8.60 16.02
N ARG A 3 -22.67 7.28 16.03
CA ARG A 3 -21.58 6.36 16.41
C ARG A 3 -20.66 6.12 15.21
N TRP A 4 -19.35 6.11 15.45
CA TRP A 4 -18.37 5.70 14.44
C TRP A 4 -18.57 4.24 14.05
N ARG A 5 -18.51 3.96 12.75
CA ARG A 5 -18.32 2.62 12.21
C ARG A 5 -16.92 2.53 11.65
N VAL A 6 -16.19 1.46 12.01
CA VAL A 6 -14.81 1.27 11.58
C VAL A 6 -14.70 -0.07 10.85
N HIS A 7 -14.26 -0.02 9.59
CA HIS A 7 -13.93 -1.22 8.81
C HIS A 7 -12.44 -1.48 8.88
N LYS A 8 -12.06 -2.74 9.09
CA LYS A 8 -10.66 -3.17 9.02
C LYS A 8 -10.49 -4.18 7.91
N PHE A 9 -9.56 -3.92 7.00
CA PHE A 9 -9.21 -4.82 5.90
C PHE A 9 -7.78 -5.34 6.07
N GLY A 10 -7.61 -6.66 5.97
CA GLY A 10 -6.28 -7.30 6.02
C GLY A 10 -5.56 -7.25 4.68
N GLY A 11 -4.30 -7.65 4.64
CA GLY A 11 -3.48 -7.56 3.42
C GLY A 11 -4.04 -8.36 2.24
N SER A 12 -4.77 -9.44 2.50
CA SER A 12 -5.51 -10.20 1.48
C SER A 12 -6.60 -9.40 0.79
N SER A 13 -7.23 -8.49 1.51
CA SER A 13 -8.33 -7.64 1.01
C SER A 13 -7.81 -6.45 0.22
N VAL A 14 -6.51 -6.17 0.29
CA VAL A 14 -5.84 -5.08 -0.43
C VAL A 14 -4.62 -5.60 -1.19
N ALA A 15 -4.69 -6.84 -1.69
CA ALA A 15 -3.54 -7.50 -2.30
C ALA A 15 -3.15 -6.91 -3.67
N ASP A 16 -4.14 -6.45 -4.42
CA ASP A 16 -4.05 -5.92 -5.78
C ASP A 16 -5.17 -4.90 -6.04
N ALA A 17 -5.17 -4.31 -7.24
CA ALA A 17 -6.15 -3.31 -7.64
C ALA A 17 -7.60 -3.82 -7.55
N ALA A 18 -7.88 -5.03 -8.03
CA ALA A 18 -9.23 -5.59 -8.00
C ALA A 18 -9.72 -5.84 -6.55
N CYS A 19 -8.81 -6.22 -5.65
CA CYS A 19 -9.12 -6.32 -4.22
C CYS A 19 -9.45 -4.95 -3.62
N ILE A 20 -8.64 -3.93 -3.89
CA ILE A 20 -8.85 -2.57 -3.36
C ILE A 20 -10.15 -1.97 -3.92
N GLN A 21 -10.48 -2.20 -5.20
CA GLN A 21 -11.75 -1.74 -5.77
C GLN A 21 -12.94 -2.35 -5.02
N ARG A 22 -12.92 -3.66 -4.72
CA ARG A 22 -13.98 -4.29 -3.92
C ARG A 22 -14.08 -3.70 -2.51
N VAL A 23 -12.95 -3.31 -1.91
CA VAL A 23 -12.94 -2.62 -0.62
C VAL A 23 -13.56 -1.24 -0.73
N ALA A 24 -13.22 -0.47 -1.77
CA ALA A 24 -13.84 0.83 -2.05
C ALA A 24 -15.36 0.69 -2.23
N ASP A 25 -15.82 -0.30 -2.99
CA ASP A 25 -17.26 -0.55 -3.19
C ASP A 25 -17.97 -0.87 -1.87
N ILE A 26 -17.35 -1.62 -0.96
CA ILE A 26 -17.92 -1.90 0.38
C ILE A 26 -18.07 -0.60 1.18
N ILE A 27 -17.06 0.26 1.12
CA ILE A 27 -17.02 1.54 1.83
C ILE A 27 -18.05 2.52 1.28
N ASP A 28 -18.15 2.67 -0.04
CA ASP A 28 -19.06 3.60 -0.71
C ASP A 28 -20.54 3.21 -0.51
N ASN A 29 -20.82 1.92 -0.35
CA ASN A 29 -22.16 1.43 -0.04
C ASN A 29 -22.55 1.60 1.45
N ASP A 30 -21.63 2.01 2.32
CA ASP A 30 -21.91 2.25 3.73
C ASP A 30 -22.54 3.63 3.97
N LYS A 31 -23.84 3.64 4.31
CA LYS A 31 -24.61 4.88 4.57
C LYS A 31 -24.32 5.52 5.94
N GLY A 32 -23.32 5.04 6.69
CA GLY A 32 -22.93 5.60 7.98
C GLY A 32 -22.34 7.01 7.87
N LYS A 33 -22.84 7.97 8.67
CA LYS A 33 -22.35 9.36 8.69
C LYS A 33 -20.92 9.53 9.25
N ARG A 34 -20.42 8.53 9.97
CA ARG A 34 -19.09 8.53 10.61
C ARG A 34 -18.38 7.22 10.34
N LEU A 35 -17.47 7.23 9.37
CA LEU A 35 -16.78 6.04 8.89
C LEU A 35 -15.27 6.16 9.08
N GLY A 36 -14.66 5.12 9.63
CA GLY A 36 -13.21 4.93 9.69
C GLY A 36 -12.79 3.68 8.92
N VAL A 37 -11.63 3.74 8.28
CA VAL A 37 -11.07 2.61 7.53
C VAL A 37 -9.63 2.37 8.00
N VAL A 38 -9.34 1.12 8.38
CA VAL A 38 -8.01 0.68 8.80
C VAL A 38 -7.53 -0.39 7.83
N LEU A 39 -6.38 -0.16 7.20
CA LEU A 39 -5.78 -1.07 6.24
C LEU A 39 -4.50 -1.67 6.81
N SER A 40 -4.29 -2.97 6.57
CA SER A 40 -2.94 -3.55 6.61
C SER A 40 -2.21 -3.24 5.28
N ALA A 41 -0.90 -3.44 5.24
CA ALA A 41 -0.15 -3.40 3.97
C ALA A 41 -0.66 -4.48 2.98
N CYS A 42 -0.44 -4.25 1.67
CA CYS A 42 -0.78 -5.22 0.62
C CYS A 42 -0.16 -6.59 0.92
N ARG A 43 -0.88 -7.68 0.60
CA ARG A 43 -0.41 -9.05 0.87
C ARG A 43 1.05 -9.24 0.44
N GLY A 44 1.89 -9.70 1.37
CA GLY A 44 3.31 -9.99 1.15
C GLY A 44 4.25 -8.79 1.24
N VAL A 45 3.75 -7.56 1.35
CA VAL A 45 4.61 -6.36 1.47
C VAL A 45 5.36 -6.35 2.80
N THR A 46 4.70 -6.66 3.92
CA THR A 46 5.38 -6.72 5.23
C THR A 46 6.49 -7.77 5.24
N ASP A 47 6.24 -8.96 4.69
CA ASP A 47 7.26 -10.01 4.60
C ASP A 47 8.43 -9.60 3.70
N ALA A 48 8.15 -8.92 2.58
CA ALA A 48 9.18 -8.37 1.69
C ALA A 48 10.03 -7.29 2.38
N LEU A 49 9.42 -6.40 3.19
CA LEU A 49 10.14 -5.41 3.97
C LEU A 49 11.04 -6.06 5.05
N LEU A 50 10.57 -7.13 5.70
CA LEU A 50 11.40 -7.89 6.65
C LEU A 50 12.55 -8.62 5.95
N ALA A 51 12.32 -9.14 4.74
CA ALA A 51 13.35 -9.75 3.93
C ALA A 51 14.43 -8.73 3.50
N LEU A 52 14.03 -7.50 3.15
CA LEU A 52 14.94 -6.40 2.86
C LEU A 52 15.88 -6.10 4.04
N ILE A 53 15.33 -6.01 5.26
CA ILE A 53 16.14 -5.82 6.47
C ILE A 53 17.16 -6.96 6.61
N THR A 54 16.72 -8.21 6.44
CA THR A 54 17.61 -9.38 6.53
C THR A 54 18.71 -9.37 5.46
N GLN A 55 18.43 -8.88 4.25
CA GLN A 55 19.40 -8.73 3.17
C GLN A 55 20.43 -7.64 3.50
N ALA A 56 19.96 -6.49 3.97
CA ALA A 56 20.79 -5.35 4.35
C ALA A 56 21.77 -5.71 5.49
N GLU A 57 21.29 -6.42 6.52
CA GLU A 57 22.13 -6.95 7.62
C GLU A 57 23.28 -7.84 7.12
N ARG A 58 23.09 -8.50 5.97
CA ARG A 58 24.07 -9.38 5.32
C ARG A 58 24.89 -8.66 4.24
N GLN A 59 24.75 -7.34 4.11
CA GLN A 59 25.38 -6.53 3.06
C GLN A 59 25.07 -7.04 1.65
N GLN A 60 23.86 -7.60 1.46
CA GLN A 60 23.37 -8.02 0.15
C GLN A 60 22.68 -6.85 -0.55
N PRO A 61 22.74 -6.78 -1.90
CA PRO A 61 22.04 -5.75 -2.66
C PRO A 61 20.52 -5.79 -2.40
N VAL A 62 19.92 -4.62 -2.19
CA VAL A 62 18.49 -4.45 -1.89
C VAL A 62 17.71 -3.69 -2.96
N ASP A 63 18.42 -3.04 -3.89
CA ASP A 63 17.83 -2.10 -4.87
C ASP A 63 16.73 -2.75 -5.72
N ASP A 64 16.96 -3.96 -6.23
CA ASP A 64 15.97 -4.69 -7.04
C ASP A 64 14.70 -5.03 -6.24
N ALA A 65 14.85 -5.35 -4.96
CA ALA A 65 13.71 -5.68 -4.09
C ALA A 65 12.90 -4.43 -3.70
N VAL A 66 13.57 -3.29 -3.48
CA VAL A 66 12.89 -2.00 -3.31
C VAL A 66 12.18 -1.58 -4.59
N LEU A 67 12.82 -1.74 -5.75
CA LEU A 67 12.22 -1.45 -7.06
C LEU A 67 10.98 -2.31 -7.30
N ALA A 68 11.02 -3.61 -6.99
CA ALA A 68 9.87 -4.49 -7.12
C ALA A 68 8.68 -4.07 -6.23
N LEU A 69 8.94 -3.61 -5.00
CA LEU A 69 7.90 -3.05 -4.13
C LEU A 69 7.31 -1.78 -4.75
N ARG A 70 8.15 -0.89 -5.28
CA ARG A 70 7.73 0.34 -5.94
C ARG A 70 6.83 0.04 -7.15
N GLU A 71 7.31 -0.77 -8.08
CA GLU A 71 6.60 -1.10 -9.32
C GLU A 71 5.21 -1.67 -9.06
N ARG A 72 5.09 -2.58 -8.08
CA ARG A 72 3.81 -3.15 -7.67
C ARG A 72 2.81 -2.07 -7.20
N HIS A 73 3.26 -1.11 -6.40
CA HIS A 73 2.37 -0.07 -5.90
C HIS A 73 2.01 0.96 -6.99
N VAL A 74 2.94 1.28 -7.90
CA VAL A 74 2.66 2.12 -9.07
C VAL A 74 1.62 1.48 -9.98
N GLU A 75 1.73 0.17 -10.25
CA GLU A 75 0.75 -0.58 -11.05
C GLU A 75 -0.65 -0.50 -10.43
N ILE A 76 -0.75 -0.75 -9.12
CA ILE A 76 -2.02 -0.65 -8.38
C ILE A 76 -2.60 0.77 -8.48
N ALA A 77 -1.78 1.81 -8.25
CA ALA A 77 -2.25 3.18 -8.29
C ALA A 77 -2.76 3.57 -9.68
N ARG A 78 -1.99 3.26 -10.73
CA ARG A 78 -2.39 3.55 -12.12
C ARG A 78 -3.68 2.87 -12.54
N ALA A 79 -4.00 1.72 -11.96
CA ALA A 79 -5.23 0.99 -12.24
C ALA A 79 -6.47 1.58 -11.54
N LEU A 80 -6.29 2.33 -10.44
CA LEU A 80 -7.38 2.72 -9.54
C LEU A 80 -7.70 4.21 -9.51
N ILE A 81 -6.71 5.07 -9.78
CA ILE A 81 -6.87 6.52 -9.66
C ILE A 81 -6.46 7.25 -10.94
N PRO A 82 -6.98 8.46 -11.20
CA PRO A 82 -6.63 9.23 -12.40
C PRO A 82 -5.13 9.46 -12.52
N GLY A 83 -4.62 9.57 -13.75
CA GLY A 83 -3.18 9.69 -14.03
C GLY A 83 -2.47 10.77 -13.21
N THR A 84 -3.03 11.98 -13.12
CA THR A 84 -2.46 13.06 -12.30
C THR A 84 -2.35 12.71 -10.80
N SER A 85 -3.30 11.94 -10.28
CA SER A 85 -3.28 11.48 -8.89
C SER A 85 -2.32 10.30 -8.71
N ALA A 86 -2.21 9.42 -9.71
CA ALA A 86 -1.23 8.34 -9.74
C ALA A 86 0.20 8.87 -9.80
N ASP A 87 0.45 9.95 -10.55
CA ASP A 87 1.75 10.62 -10.62
C ASP A 87 2.11 11.23 -9.27
N ALA A 88 1.20 11.98 -8.65
CA ALA A 88 1.40 12.55 -7.31
C ALA A 88 1.64 11.47 -6.24
N TYR A 89 0.92 10.35 -6.31
CA TYR A 89 1.16 9.18 -5.45
C TYR A 89 2.55 8.58 -5.69
N THR A 90 2.95 8.43 -6.95
CA THR A 90 4.26 7.88 -7.33
C THR A 90 5.40 8.74 -6.78
N GLU A 91 5.27 10.07 -6.81
CA GLU A 91 6.27 10.96 -6.21
C GLU A 91 6.43 10.77 -4.70
N VAL A 92 5.33 10.51 -3.98
CA VAL A 92 5.38 10.19 -2.54
C VAL A 92 6.04 8.83 -2.34
N LEU A 93 5.61 7.82 -3.09
CA LEU A 93 6.16 6.47 -3.02
C LEU A 93 7.67 6.46 -3.32
N ASP A 94 8.13 7.28 -4.26
CA ASP A 94 9.56 7.41 -4.60
C ASP A 94 10.37 7.93 -3.42
N ARG A 95 9.83 8.86 -2.65
CA ARG A 95 10.44 9.34 -1.40
C ARG A 95 10.43 8.26 -0.33
N ASP A 96 9.31 7.55 -0.16
CA ASP A 96 9.23 6.44 0.80
C ASP A 96 10.25 5.33 0.47
N CYS A 97 10.46 5.02 -0.82
CA CYS A 97 11.48 4.08 -1.26
C CYS A 97 12.90 4.58 -0.98
N GLN A 98 13.17 5.87 -1.19
CA GLN A 98 14.46 6.49 -0.84
C GLN A 98 14.70 6.46 0.67
N ASP A 99 13.68 6.75 1.48
CA ASP A 99 13.75 6.69 2.93
C ASP A 99 14.05 5.26 3.42
N ILE A 100 13.39 4.25 2.84
CA ILE A 100 13.69 2.83 3.11
C ILE A 100 15.14 2.51 2.75
N SER A 101 15.59 2.84 1.54
CA SER A 101 16.97 2.60 1.12
C SER A 101 18.00 3.35 1.96
N GLY A 102 17.64 4.49 2.55
CA GLY A 102 18.54 5.28 3.41
C GLY A 102 18.70 4.73 4.83
N ILE A 103 17.81 3.84 5.28
CA ILE A 103 17.87 3.21 6.62
C ILE A 103 18.29 1.74 6.60
N LEU A 104 18.35 1.12 5.42
CA LEU A 104 18.89 -0.22 5.19
C LEU A 104 20.43 -0.17 5.11
#